data_AF-A0A2C8FAB1-F1
#
_entry.id   AF-A0A2C8FAB1-F1
#
_cell.length_a   1.000
_cell.length_b   1.000
_cell.length_c   1.000
_cell.angle_alpha   90.00
_cell.angle_beta   90.00
_cell.angle_gamma   90.00
#
_symmetry.space_group_name_H-M   'P 1'
#
loop_
_entity.id
_entity.type
_entity.pdbx_description
1 polymer ?
#
loop_
_entity_poly.entity_id
_entity_poly.type
_entity_poly.pdbx_seq_one_letter_code
_entity_poly.pdbx_strand_id
1 'polypeptide(L)'
;MPSKKNQHAKPTQKAVTLFCQLMYTGKRHYLIDLARELDCSKQTIIRMMEDIDRSYSVRVKKGKDGKRSWYQIQTPKSRPKVALSEEEINHLLLCKEMVRHLLPKELSKEVDETIHKTAAMLPDLDKRAGAFESLARSGFRKLDHELRWT
;
A
#
# COMPACT_ATOMS: atom_id res chain seq x y z
N MET A 1 -3.89 -32.28 -15.06
CA MET A 1 -3.44 -31.15 -14.21
C MET A 1 -4.61 -30.70 -13.35
N PRO A 2 -4.47 -30.50 -12.03
CA PRO A 2 -5.58 -29.99 -11.23
C PRO A 2 -5.82 -28.51 -11.56
N SER A 3 -7.08 -28.15 -11.76
CA SER A 3 -7.54 -26.82 -12.15
C SER A 3 -7.22 -25.77 -11.08
N LYS A 4 -6.73 -24.60 -11.52
CA LYS A 4 -6.37 -23.48 -10.64
C LYS A 4 -7.64 -22.90 -10.01
N LYS A 5 -7.79 -23.07 -8.69
CA LYS A 5 -8.80 -22.34 -7.91
C LYS A 5 -8.52 -20.83 -7.99
N ASN A 6 -9.56 -20.09 -8.39
CA ASN A 6 -9.65 -18.63 -8.46
C ASN A 6 -8.75 -17.91 -9.48
N GLN A 7 -9.21 -17.86 -10.73
CA GLN A 7 -8.58 -17.17 -11.86
C GLN A 7 -8.89 -15.64 -11.90
N HIS A 8 -9.71 -15.11 -10.98
CA HIS A 8 -10.25 -13.74 -11.08
C HIS A 8 -9.68 -12.71 -10.08
N ALA A 9 -8.97 -13.11 -9.03
CA ALA A 9 -8.13 -12.18 -8.27
C ALA A 9 -6.76 -12.11 -8.95
N LYS A 10 -6.46 -11.00 -9.63
CA LYS A 10 -5.20 -10.81 -10.36
C LYS A 10 -4.03 -11.05 -9.38
N PRO A 11 -2.95 -11.76 -9.77
CA PRO A 11 -1.81 -12.04 -8.89
C PRO A 11 -1.27 -10.82 -8.13
N THR A 12 -1.28 -9.65 -8.79
CA THR A 12 -0.92 -8.36 -8.20
C THR A 12 -1.81 -7.97 -7.02
N GLN A 13 -3.13 -8.18 -7.13
CA GLN A 13 -4.07 -7.87 -6.05
C GLN A 13 -3.80 -8.77 -4.84
N LYS A 14 -3.55 -10.07 -5.04
CA LYS A 14 -3.17 -10.98 -3.95
C LYS A 14 -1.86 -10.59 -3.28
N ALA A 15 -0.87 -10.15 -4.07
CA ALA A 15 0.41 -9.67 -3.54
C ALA A 15 0.24 -8.38 -2.71
N VAL A 16 -0.56 -7.42 -3.20
CA VAL A 16 -0.89 -6.19 -2.46
C VAL A 16 -1.65 -6.51 -1.17
N THR A 17 -2.67 -7.37 -1.22
CA THR A 17 -3.40 -7.80 -0.02
C THR A 17 -2.47 -8.46 1.00
N LEU A 18 -1.60 -9.37 0.56
CA LEU A 18 -0.62 -10.02 1.42
C LEU A 18 0.31 -9.00 2.08
N PHE A 19 0.84 -8.07 1.29
CA PHE A 19 1.71 -7.00 1.78
C PHE A 19 1.01 -6.15 2.85
N CYS A 20 -0.23 -5.72 2.60
CA CYS A 20 -1.03 -4.97 3.57
C CYS A 20 -1.26 -5.78 4.86
N GLN A 21 -1.68 -7.05 4.77
CA GLN A 21 -1.92 -7.90 5.95
C GLN A 21 -0.67 -8.02 6.86
N LEU A 22 0.51 -8.14 6.24
CA LEU A 22 1.77 -8.24 6.97
C LEU A 22 2.18 -6.90 7.60
N MET A 23 2.05 -5.80 6.86
CA MET A 23 2.51 -4.47 7.28
C MET A 23 1.73 -3.92 8.47
N TYR A 24 0.41 -4.10 8.50
CA TYR A 24 -0.43 -3.43 9.49
C TYR A 24 -0.55 -4.15 10.83
N THR A 25 -0.23 -5.45 10.87
CA THR A 25 -0.43 -6.23 12.10
C THR A 25 0.84 -6.42 12.91
N GLY A 26 2.02 -6.44 12.27
CA GLY A 26 3.30 -6.79 12.90
C GLY A 26 3.32 -8.18 13.55
N LYS A 27 2.28 -9.00 13.35
CA LYS A 27 2.10 -10.32 13.95
C LYS A 27 2.80 -11.39 13.11
N ARG A 28 2.98 -12.58 13.70
CA ARG A 28 3.34 -13.78 12.95
C ARG A 28 2.13 -14.26 12.16
N HIS A 29 2.33 -14.49 10.87
CA HIS A 29 1.34 -15.07 9.97
C HIS A 29 1.80 -16.44 9.51
N TYR A 30 0.96 -17.45 9.65
CA TYR A 30 1.32 -18.80 9.27
C TYR A 30 1.03 -19.06 7.80
N LEU A 31 1.97 -19.73 7.12
CA LEU A 31 1.89 -20.03 5.69
C LEU A 31 0.57 -20.71 5.28
N ILE A 32 0.07 -21.63 6.11
CA ILE A 32 -1.16 -22.38 5.84
C ILE A 32 -2.38 -21.46 5.91
N ASP A 33 -2.38 -20.53 6.87
CA ASP A 33 -3.50 -19.64 7.12
C ASP A 33 -3.57 -18.61 5.98
N LEU A 34 -2.43 -18.01 5.61
CA LEU A 34 -2.32 -17.11 4.45
C LEU A 34 -2.76 -17.76 3.14
N ALA A 35 -2.36 -19.01 2.90
CA ALA A 35 -2.76 -19.75 1.70
C ALA A 35 -4.29 -19.97 1.64
N ARG A 36 -4.92 -20.20 2.80
CA ARG A 36 -6.37 -20.35 2.91
C ARG A 36 -7.10 -19.02 2.71
N GLU A 37 -6.64 -17.96 3.36
CA GLU A 37 -7.25 -16.62 3.30
C GLU A 37 -7.20 -16.02 1.89
N LEU A 38 -6.08 -16.18 1.18
CA LEU A 38 -5.90 -15.67 -0.18
C LEU A 38 -6.34 -16.66 -1.27
N ASP A 39 -6.96 -17.78 -0.87
CA ASP A 39 -7.39 -18.89 -1.72
C ASP A 39 -6.34 -19.23 -2.80
N CYS A 40 -5.14 -19.58 -2.36
CA CYS A 40 -4.04 -19.93 -3.25
C CYS A 40 -3.12 -21.02 -2.66
N SER A 41 -2.17 -21.51 -3.47
CA SER A 41 -1.25 -22.54 -3.02
C SER A 41 -0.20 -21.98 -2.04
N LYS A 42 0.33 -22.82 -1.15
CA LYS A 42 1.46 -22.45 -0.29
C LYS A 42 2.67 -21.95 -1.10
N GLN A 43 2.91 -22.55 -2.26
CA GLN A 43 4.00 -22.15 -3.15
C GLN A 43 3.81 -20.73 -3.70
N THR A 44 2.56 -20.33 -3.96
CA THR A 44 2.23 -18.96 -4.39
C THR A 44 2.57 -17.95 -3.30
N ILE A 45 2.21 -18.23 -2.04
CA ILE A 45 2.57 -17.37 -0.90
C ILE A 45 4.09 -17.29 -0.74
N ILE A 46 4.81 -18.42 -0.82
CA ILE A 46 6.28 -18.43 -0.72
C ILE A 46 6.91 -17.51 -1.77
N ARG A 47 6.49 -17.61 -3.03
CA ARG A 47 6.97 -16.71 -4.09
C ARG A 47 6.66 -15.24 -3.80
N MET A 48 5.43 -14.92 -3.40
CA MET A 48 5.06 -13.54 -3.07
C MET A 48 5.89 -12.99 -1.90
N MET A 49 6.19 -13.81 -0.89
CA MET A 49 7.06 -13.43 0.23
C MET A 49 8.50 -13.17 -0.22
N GLU A 50 9.03 -13.99 -1.13
CA GLU A 50 10.36 -13.78 -1.72
C GLU A 50 10.41 -12.48 -2.53
N ASP A 51 9.37 -12.19 -3.32
CA ASP A 51 9.26 -10.96 -4.08
C ASP A 51 9.16 -9.73 -3.14
N ILE A 52 8.42 -9.83 -2.03
CA ILE A 52 8.32 -8.78 -1.00
C ILE A 52 9.65 -8.58 -0.26
N ASP A 53 10.33 -9.65 0.16
CA ASP A 53 11.60 -9.57 0.91
C ASP A 53 12.75 -9.00 0.03
N ARG A 54 12.68 -9.18 -1.28
CA ARG A 54 13.59 -8.53 -2.24
C ARG A 54 13.31 -7.04 -2.44
N SER A 55 12.14 -6.55 -2.06
CA SER A 55 11.86 -5.11 -2.13
C SER A 55 12.70 -4.37 -1.09
N TYR A 56 13.40 -3.31 -1.52
CA TYR A 56 14.41 -2.61 -0.72
C TYR A 56 13.91 -2.05 0.63
N SER A 57 12.60 -1.99 0.84
CA SER A 57 11.94 -1.32 1.95
C SER A 57 11.45 -2.25 3.08
N VAL A 58 11.42 -3.58 2.89
CA VAL A 58 10.80 -4.50 3.86
C VAL A 58 11.66 -5.74 4.10
N ARG A 59 12.03 -5.97 5.37
CA ARG A 59 12.66 -7.24 5.80
C ARG A 59 11.62 -8.19 6.37
N VAL A 60 11.51 -9.38 5.79
CA VAL A 60 10.60 -10.44 6.24
C VAL A 60 11.38 -11.45 7.08
N LYS A 61 11.02 -11.60 8.36
CA LYS A 61 11.46 -12.75 9.18
C LYS A 61 10.65 -13.98 8.80
N LYS A 62 11.36 -15.11 8.71
CA LYS A 62 10.79 -16.44 8.56
C LYS A 62 11.19 -17.31 9.75
N GLY A 63 10.27 -18.15 10.21
CA GLY A 63 10.56 -19.13 11.25
C GLY A 63 9.60 -20.30 11.21
N LYS A 64 9.76 -21.21 12.16
CA LYS A 64 8.90 -22.37 12.34
C LYS A 64 8.50 -22.50 13.80
N ASP A 65 7.21 -22.72 14.03
CA ASP A 65 6.68 -23.15 15.31
C ASP A 65 6.19 -24.61 15.11
N GLY A 66 7.04 -25.56 15.52
CA GLY A 66 6.86 -26.99 15.21
C GLY A 66 6.89 -27.27 13.70
N LYS A 67 5.80 -27.87 13.17
CA LYS A 67 5.64 -28.16 11.73
C LYS A 67 5.06 -26.98 10.92
N ARG A 68 4.73 -25.85 11.56
CA ARG A 68 4.09 -24.69 10.92
C ARG A 68 5.13 -23.61 10.64
N SER A 69 5.31 -23.25 9.37
CA SER A 69 6.13 -22.10 8.97
C SER A 69 5.35 -20.80 9.16
N TRP A 70 6.02 -19.76 9.66
CA TRP A 70 5.47 -18.41 9.83
C TRP A 70 6.35 -17.34 9.19
N TYR A 71 5.71 -16.22 8.84
CA TYR A 71 6.31 -14.99 8.32
C TYR A 71 5.93 -13.81 9.20
N GLN A 72 6.83 -12.84 9.34
CA GLN A 72 6.61 -11.61 10.10
C GLN A 72 7.43 -10.48 9.50
N ILE A 73 6.81 -9.34 9.17
CA ILE A 73 7.56 -8.13 8.79
C ILE A 73 8.28 -7.59 10.03
N GLN A 74 9.56 -7.26 9.87
CA GLN A 74 10.30 -6.57 10.91
C GLN A 74 9.83 -5.12 10.98
N THR A 75 9.02 -4.80 11.99
CA THR A 75 8.74 -3.41 12.32
C THR A 75 9.90 -2.84 13.13
N PRO A 76 10.30 -1.57 12.89
CA PRO A 76 11.23 -0.86 13.75
C PRO A 76 10.73 -0.89 15.21
N LYS A 77 11.62 -1.20 16.17
CA LYS A 77 11.26 -1.26 17.59
C LYS A 77 10.79 0.08 18.15
N SER A 78 11.23 1.18 17.55
CA SER A 78 10.75 2.53 17.83
C SER A 78 10.07 3.09 16.58
N ARG A 79 9.00 3.88 16.77
CA ARG A 79 8.41 4.63 15.66
C ARG A 79 9.48 5.58 15.12
N PRO A 80 9.88 5.47 13.84
CA PRO A 80 10.82 6.41 13.28
C PRO A 80 10.18 7.80 13.32
N LYS A 81 10.93 8.79 13.81
CA LYS A 81 10.53 10.20 13.69
C LYS A 81 10.83 10.62 12.26
N VAL A 82 9.92 10.33 11.34
CA VAL A 82 10.04 10.72 9.95
C VAL A 82 9.41 12.10 9.80
N ALA A 83 10.19 13.05 9.29
CA ALA A 83 9.66 14.29 8.73
C ALA A 83 9.66 14.11 7.22
N LEU A 84 8.51 14.33 6.58
CA LEU A 84 8.39 14.29 5.13
C LEU A 84 8.56 15.70 4.58
N SER A 85 9.40 15.83 3.56
CA SER A 85 9.51 17.03 2.73
C SER A 85 8.28 17.20 1.85
N GLU A 86 8.13 18.40 1.30
CA GLU A 86 7.10 18.73 0.32
C GLU A 86 7.13 17.77 -0.89
N GLU A 87 8.31 17.47 -1.40
CA GLU A 87 8.51 16.60 -2.56
C GLU A 87 8.10 15.15 -2.26
N GLU A 88 8.45 14.63 -1.08
CA GLU A 88 8.04 13.29 -0.64
C GLU A 88 6.51 13.19 -0.48
N ILE A 89 5.86 14.24 0.02
CA ILE A 89 4.39 14.28 0.11
C ILE A 89 3.76 14.27 -1.28
N ASN A 90 4.29 15.05 -2.22
CA ASN A 90 3.84 15.04 -3.62
C ASN A 90 3.99 13.65 -4.27
N HIS A 91 5.10 12.95 -4.02
CA HIS A 91 5.31 11.59 -4.51
C HIS A 91 4.29 10.60 -3.94
N LEU A 92 3.99 10.67 -2.64
CA LEU A 92 2.97 9.84 -2.02
C LEU A 92 1.58 10.09 -2.62
N LEU A 93 1.27 11.36 -2.90
CA LEU A 93 0.01 11.77 -3.54
C LEU A 93 -0.11 11.20 -4.95
N LEU A 94 0.96 11.27 -5.74
CA LEU A 94 1.03 10.65 -7.06
C LEU A 94 0.81 9.13 -6.99
N CYS A 95 1.52 8.44 -6.08
CA CYS A 95 1.34 7.01 -5.87
C CYS A 95 -0.10 6.66 -5.50
N LYS A 96 -0.74 7.45 -4.62
CA LYS A 96 -2.15 7.29 -4.23
C LYS A 96 -3.08 7.43 -5.44
N GLU A 97 -2.91 8.44 -6.29
CA GLU A 97 -3.74 8.58 -7.49
C GLU A 97 -3.56 7.42 -8.48
N MET A 98 -2.35 6.88 -8.63
CA MET A 98 -2.10 5.71 -9.49
C MET A 98 -2.88 4.47 -9.03
N VAL A 99 -2.92 4.22 -7.71
CA VAL A 99 -3.57 3.02 -7.14
C VAL A 99 -5.01 3.24 -6.72
N ARG A 100 -5.56 4.46 -6.84
CA ARG A 100 -6.90 4.83 -6.36
C ARG A 100 -8.01 3.88 -6.80
N HIS A 101 -7.92 3.38 -8.04
CA HIS A 101 -8.89 2.44 -8.63
C HIS A 101 -8.85 1.03 -8.02
N LEU A 102 -7.80 0.70 -7.25
CA LEU A 102 -7.62 -0.58 -6.56
C LEU A 102 -7.95 -0.50 -5.07
N LEU A 103 -8.11 0.71 -4.51
CA LEU A 103 -8.34 0.92 -3.09
C LEU A 103 -9.84 0.96 -2.77
N PRO A 104 -10.29 0.34 -1.66
CA PRO A 104 -11.62 0.59 -1.10
C PRO A 104 -11.82 2.07 -0.78
N LYS A 105 -13.06 2.56 -0.85
CA LYS A 105 -13.38 4.00 -0.67
C LYS A 105 -12.98 4.50 0.71
N GLU A 106 -13.18 3.68 1.73
CA GLU A 106 -12.85 3.96 3.13
C GLU A 106 -11.34 4.13 3.30
N LEU A 107 -10.55 3.22 2.73
CA LEU A 107 -9.10 3.29 2.77
C LEU A 107 -8.57 4.49 1.98
N SER A 108 -9.16 4.80 0.82
CA SER A 108 -8.81 6.00 0.06
C SER A 108 -9.00 7.28 0.88
N LYS A 109 -10.10 7.38 1.63
CA LYS A 109 -10.38 8.53 2.50
C LYS A 109 -9.38 8.62 3.66
N GLU A 110 -9.05 7.50 4.29
CA GLU A 110 -8.08 7.45 5.39
C GLU A 110 -6.68 7.91 4.93
N VAL A 111 -6.26 7.48 3.73
CA VAL A 111 -5.00 7.93 3.12
C VAL A 111 -5.04 9.44 2.85
N ASP A 112 -6.15 9.97 2.34
CA ASP A 112 -6.30 11.42 2.11
C ASP A 112 -6.17 12.22 3.41
N GLU A 113 -6.85 11.81 4.48
CA GLU A 113 -6.75 12.47 5.78
C GLU A 113 -5.31 12.42 6.35
N THR A 114 -4.61 11.31 6.12
CA THR A 114 -3.23 11.12 6.58
C THR A 114 -2.26 12.05 5.84
N ILE A 115 -2.41 12.18 4.52
CA ILE A 115 -1.61 13.11 3.71
C ILE A 115 -1.84 14.55 4.17
N HIS A 116 -3.10 14.96 4.40
CA HIS A 116 -3.41 16.31 4.90
C HIS A 116 -2.78 16.60 6.27
N LYS A 117 -2.87 15.66 7.21
CA LYS A 117 -2.23 15.79 8.54
C LYS A 117 -0.72 15.93 8.41
N THR A 118 -0.10 15.19 7.49
CA THR A 118 1.34 15.23 7.26
C THR A 118 1.76 16.58 6.65
N ALA A 119 1.05 17.07 5.63
CA ALA A 119 1.33 18.37 5.03
C ALA A 119 1.16 19.53 6.02
N ALA A 120 0.19 19.45 6.92
CA ALA A 120 0.00 20.45 7.98
C ALA A 120 1.19 20.56 8.95
N MET A 121 2.02 19.51 9.04
CA MET A 121 3.24 19.49 9.85
C MET A 121 4.46 20.09 9.14
N LEU A 122 4.33 20.52 7.87
CA LEU A 122 5.39 21.25 7.18
C LEU A 122 5.62 22.62 7.85
N PRO A 123 6.90 23.02 8.04
CA PRO A 123 7.23 24.24 8.79
C PRO A 123 6.85 25.53 8.06
N ASP A 124 6.75 25.49 6.73
CA ASP A 124 6.53 26.65 5.87
C ASP A 124 5.13 26.57 5.24
N LEU A 125 4.34 27.64 5.42
CA LEU A 125 2.97 27.75 4.89
C LEU A 125 2.93 27.77 3.36
N ASP A 126 3.91 28.38 2.70
CA ASP A 126 3.94 28.47 1.24
C ASP A 126 4.22 27.10 0.61
N LYS A 127 5.06 26.28 1.26
CA LYS A 127 5.35 24.90 0.86
C LYS A 127 4.20 23.93 1.10
N ARG A 128 3.23 24.29 1.94
CA ARG A 128 2.03 23.46 2.14
C ARG A 128 1.15 23.45 0.91
N ALA A 129 1.02 24.58 0.21
CA ALA A 129 0.26 24.64 -1.04
C ALA A 129 0.96 23.83 -2.14
N GLY A 130 2.30 23.94 -2.22
CA GLY A 130 3.13 23.18 -3.15
C GLY A 130 3.04 21.65 -2.97
N ALA A 131 2.89 21.18 -1.72
CA ALA A 131 2.71 19.76 -1.41
C ALA A 131 1.43 19.13 -2.01
N PHE A 132 0.47 19.95 -2.44
CA PHE A 132 -0.78 19.51 -3.08
C PHE A 132 -0.87 19.90 -4.56
N GLU A 133 0.19 20.43 -5.18
CA GLU A 133 0.14 20.85 -6.59
C GLU A 133 -0.30 19.72 -7.53
N SER A 134 0.11 18.47 -7.26
CA SER A 134 -0.35 17.31 -8.03
C SER A 134 -1.86 17.06 -7.88
N LEU A 135 -2.45 17.39 -6.73
CA LEU A 135 -3.89 17.33 -6.49
C LEU A 135 -4.61 18.46 -7.22
N ALA A 136 -4.06 19.68 -7.17
CA ALA A 136 -4.61 20.86 -7.82
C ALA A 136 -4.62 20.71 -9.36
N ARG A 137 -3.53 20.22 -9.95
CA ARG A 137 -3.41 20.01 -11.41
C ARG A 137 -4.28 18.84 -11.92
N SER A 138 -4.58 17.86 -11.07
CA SER A 138 -5.49 16.75 -11.44
C SER A 138 -6.97 17.11 -11.27
N GLY A 139 -7.31 17.99 -10.32
CA GLY A 139 -8.66 18.55 -10.15
C GLY A 139 -9.07 19.52 -11.27
N PHE A 140 -8.12 20.26 -11.85
CA PHE A 140 -8.41 21.25 -12.89
C PHE A 140 -8.74 20.68 -14.28
N ARG A 141 -8.59 19.37 -14.53
CA ARG A 141 -9.00 18.76 -15.82
C ARG A 141 -10.50 18.43 -15.92
N LYS A 142 -11.31 18.79 -14.94
CA LYS A 142 -12.76 18.47 -14.94
C LYS A 142 -13.72 19.65 -15.05
N LEU A 143 -13.25 20.87 -15.32
CA LEU A 143 -14.13 22.05 -15.44
C LEU A 143 -14.06 22.82 -16.77
N ASP A 144 -13.32 22.35 -17.78
CA ASP A 144 -13.22 23.03 -19.09
C ASP A 144 -14.02 22.38 -20.22
N HIS A 145 -14.96 21.47 -19.92
CA HIS A 145 -15.77 20.82 -20.96
C HIS A 145 -17.28 21.14 -20.96
N GLU A 146 -17.73 22.08 -20.13
CA GLU A 146 -19.13 22.58 -20.13
C GLU A 146 -19.28 24.09 -20.32
N LEU A 147 -18.39 24.72 -21.11
CA LEU A 147 -18.61 26.07 -21.64
C LEU A 147 -18.28 26.12 -23.14
N ARG A 148 -19.04 25.36 -23.92
CA ARG A 148 -19.33 25.66 -25.33
C ARG A 148 -20.78 25.26 -25.58
N TRP A 149 -21.52 26.14 -26.25
CA TRP A 149 -22.97 26.11 -26.54
C TRP A 149 -23.87 26.86 -25.56
N THR A 150 -23.73 28.18 -25.54
CA THR A 150 -24.80 29.12 -25.93
C THR A 150 -24.16 30.37 -26.52
#